data_AF-A0A2I2L1I8-F1
#
_entry.id   AF-A0A2I2L1I8-F1
#
_cell.length_a   1.000
_cell.length_b   1.000
_cell.length_c   1.000
_cell.angle_alpha   90.00
_cell.angle_beta   90.00
_cell.angle_gamma   90.00
#
_symmetry.space_group_name_H-M   'P 1'
#
loop_
_entity.id
_entity.type
_entity.pdbx_description
1 polymer ?
#
loop_
_entity_poly.entity_id
_entity_poly.type
_entity_poly.pdbx_seq_one_letter_code
_entity_poly.pdbx_strand_id
1 'polypeptide(L)'
;MVRNRRLSRAVADTGMAEIRRQLTYKTGWYGSRLHIADRWYPSSKTCSGCGWRNPSLTLSDRTFACQSCGLAGDRDANAAVNLRNLVADSGSETVNARGADRKTRVSGPVAVKREPGTATAGQTGTAAPQEAAARQRLTHAL
;
A
#
# COMPACT_ATOMS: atom_id res chain seq x y z
N MET A 1 9.60 -0.61 -6.89
CA MET A 1 10.19 -1.88 -6.39
C MET A 1 10.31 -2.97 -7.48
N VAL A 2 10.13 -2.65 -8.77
CA VAL A 2 10.03 -3.66 -9.86
C VAL A 2 11.30 -3.75 -10.72
N ARG A 3 12.43 -3.20 -10.26
CA ARG A 3 13.68 -3.16 -11.05
C ARG A 3 14.37 -4.53 -11.16
N ASN A 4 14.18 -5.42 -10.18
CA ASN A 4 14.81 -6.74 -10.19
C ASN A 4 13.95 -7.72 -11.00
N ARG A 5 14.44 -8.13 -12.18
CA ARG A 5 13.71 -9.04 -13.10
C ARG A 5 13.39 -10.42 -12.52
N ARG A 6 14.14 -10.88 -11.51
CA ARG A 6 13.90 -12.20 -10.87
C ARG A 6 12.76 -12.15 -9.85
N LEU A 7 12.57 -11.00 -9.20
CA LEU A 7 11.59 -10.81 -8.13
C LEU A 7 10.37 -9.99 -8.57
N SER A 8 10.46 -9.27 -9.69
CA SER A 8 9.44 -8.33 -10.16
C SER A 8 8.06 -8.95 -10.29
N ARG A 9 7.97 -10.18 -10.81
CA ARG A 9 6.71 -10.91 -10.97
C ARG A 9 6.09 -11.23 -9.61
N ALA A 10 6.82 -11.89 -8.72
CA ALA A 10 6.33 -12.23 -7.39
C ALA A 10 5.88 -10.99 -6.58
N VAL A 11 6.64 -9.89 -6.69
CA VAL A 11 6.29 -8.62 -6.04
C VAL A 11 5.00 -8.01 -6.64
N ALA A 12 4.82 -8.07 -7.96
CA ALA A 12 3.62 -7.59 -8.63
C ALA A 12 2.39 -8.44 -8.27
N ASP A 13 2.54 -9.76 -8.28
CA ASP A 13 1.47 -10.73 -8.00
C ASP A 13 0.93 -10.58 -6.56
N THR A 14 1.76 -10.11 -5.62
CA THR A 14 1.33 -9.90 -4.23
C THR A 14 0.40 -8.69 -4.07
N GLY A 15 0.35 -7.74 -5.02
CA GLY A 15 -0.65 -6.67 -5.01
C GLY A 15 -0.59 -5.71 -3.81
N MET A 16 0.59 -5.44 -3.24
CA MET A 16 0.76 -4.62 -2.02
C MET A 16 0.09 -3.24 -2.07
N ALA A 17 -0.03 -2.64 -3.26
CA ALA A 17 -0.72 -1.37 -3.45
C ALA A 17 -2.23 -1.46 -3.16
N GLU A 18 -2.86 -2.60 -3.48
CA GLU A 18 -4.27 -2.85 -3.23
C GLU A 18 -4.55 -3.02 -1.73
N ILE A 19 -3.66 -3.71 -1.00
CA ILE A 19 -3.75 -3.81 0.46
C ILE A 19 -3.78 -2.40 1.09
N ARG A 20 -2.86 -1.51 0.67
CA ARG A 20 -2.85 -0.13 1.14
C ARG A 20 -4.13 0.61 0.78
N ARG A 21 -4.63 0.46 -0.45
CA ARG A 21 -5.88 1.11 -0.91
C ARG A 21 -7.07 0.68 -0.05
N GLN A 22 -7.21 -0.62 0.21
CA GLN A 22 -8.28 -1.17 1.03
C GLN A 22 -8.20 -0.70 2.48
N LEU A 23 -6.99 -0.66 3.05
CA LEU A 23 -6.77 -0.12 4.39
C LEU A 23 -7.15 1.36 4.48
N THR A 24 -6.71 2.20 3.54
CA THR A 24 -7.09 3.63 3.50
C THR A 24 -8.60 3.80 3.43
N TYR A 25 -9.26 3.05 2.54
CA TYR A 25 -10.72 3.10 2.41
C TYR A 25 -11.44 2.69 3.71
N LYS A 26 -11.12 1.51 4.25
CA LYS A 26 -11.84 0.95 5.41
C LYS A 26 -11.55 1.72 6.69
N THR A 27 -10.32 2.14 6.92
CA THR A 27 -9.97 2.92 8.12
C THR A 27 -10.69 4.27 8.14
N GLY A 28 -10.75 4.96 6.99
CA GLY A 28 -11.56 6.17 6.84
C GLY A 28 -13.05 5.92 7.09
N TRP A 29 -13.59 4.79 6.62
CA TRP A 29 -14.99 4.43 6.83
C TRP A 29 -15.34 4.15 8.29
N TYR A 30 -14.44 3.52 9.05
CA TYR A 30 -14.65 3.18 10.46
C TYR A 30 -14.15 4.25 11.45
N GLY A 31 -13.50 5.31 10.98
CA GLY A 31 -12.89 6.32 11.85
C GLY A 31 -11.58 5.86 12.53
N SER A 32 -11.00 4.74 12.11
CA SER A 32 -9.68 4.29 12.57
C SER A 32 -8.56 5.08 11.90
N ARG A 33 -7.38 5.14 12.54
CA ARG A 33 -6.19 5.80 11.96
C ARG A 33 -5.30 4.78 11.27
N LEU A 34 -4.92 5.06 10.03
CA LEU A 34 -3.91 4.29 9.29
C LEU A 34 -2.55 4.97 9.41
N HIS A 35 -1.59 4.28 10.02
CA HIS A 35 -0.19 4.70 10.07
C HIS A 35 0.61 3.94 9.01
N ILE A 36 1.36 4.67 8.18
CA ILE A 36 2.23 4.09 7.15
C ILE A 36 3.67 4.32 7.59
N ALA A 37 4.39 3.23 7.87
CA ALA A 37 5.82 3.29 8.14
C ALA A 37 6.59 3.76 6.90
N ASP A 38 7.76 4.40 7.11
CA ASP A 38 8.65 4.77 6.02
C ASP A 38 9.06 3.53 5.19
N ARG A 39 9.27 3.74 3.88
CA ARG A 39 9.65 2.69 2.94
C ARG A 39 10.92 1.94 3.35
N TRP A 40 11.86 2.63 4.00
CA TRP A 40 13.16 2.11 4.40
C TRP A 40 13.24 1.84 5.90
N TYR A 41 12.11 1.86 6.61
CA TYR A 41 12.06 1.51 8.02
C TYR A 41 12.54 0.05 8.24
N PRO A 42 13.62 -0.17 9.02
CA PRO A 42 14.27 -1.48 9.13
C PRO A 42 13.56 -2.40 10.14
N SER A 43 12.26 -2.63 9.99
CA SER A 43 11.46 -3.40 10.95
C SER A 43 11.94 -4.83 11.15
N SER A 44 12.35 -5.54 10.10
CA SER A 44 12.81 -6.93 10.19
C SER A 44 14.28 -7.07 10.64
N LYS A 45 15.08 -6.02 10.54
CA LYS A 45 16.50 -6.01 10.91
C LYS A 45 16.77 -5.41 12.28
N THR A 46 15.82 -4.71 12.87
CA THR A 46 15.95 -4.08 14.19
C THR A 46 15.48 -5.05 15.27
N CYS A 47 16.20 -5.15 16.38
CA CYS A 47 15.74 -5.91 17.54
C CYS A 47 14.63 -5.14 18.26
N SER A 48 13.49 -5.79 18.45
CA SER A 48 12.37 -5.21 19.19
C SER A 48 12.63 -4.99 20.69
N GLY A 49 13.59 -5.70 21.28
CA GLY A 49 13.92 -5.59 22.70
C GLY A 49 14.95 -4.49 23.03
N CYS A 50 15.91 -4.23 22.14
CA CYS A 50 17.04 -3.33 22.44
C CYS A 50 17.39 -2.35 21.32
N GLY A 51 16.74 -2.41 20.16
CA GLY A 51 17.00 -1.51 19.03
C GLY A 51 18.25 -1.85 18.20
N TRP A 52 19.05 -2.85 18.58
CA TRP A 52 20.20 -3.28 17.77
C TRP A 52 19.79 -3.71 16.36
N ARG A 53 20.50 -3.22 15.34
CA ARG A 53 20.25 -3.56 13.94
C ARG A 53 21.21 -4.64 13.47
N ASN A 54 20.67 -5.75 12.99
CA ASN A 54 21.45 -6.83 12.39
C ASN A 54 21.80 -6.50 10.93
N PRO A 55 23.08 -6.19 10.60
CA PRO A 55 23.47 -5.87 9.23
C PRO A 55 23.49 -7.11 8.32
N SER A 56 23.81 -8.28 8.86
CA SER A 56 24.02 -9.53 8.10
C SER A 56 22.74 -10.31 7.82
N LEU A 57 21.59 -9.87 8.34
CA LEU A 57 20.31 -10.54 8.09
C LEU A 57 19.91 -10.48 6.60
N THR A 58 19.66 -11.66 6.04
CA THR A 58 19.28 -11.87 4.64
C THR A 58 17.78 -12.16 4.50
N LEU A 59 17.28 -12.17 3.25
CA LEU A 59 15.86 -12.44 2.98
C LEU A 59 15.47 -13.89 3.32
N SER A 60 16.39 -14.86 3.19
CA SER A 60 16.18 -16.27 3.49
C SER A 60 16.09 -16.57 4.99
N ASP A 61 16.63 -15.71 5.85
CA ASP A 61 16.63 -15.94 7.30
C ASP A 61 15.22 -15.73 7.87
N ARG A 62 14.56 -16.80 8.32
CA ARG A 62 13.22 -16.73 8.95
C ARG A 62 13.28 -16.46 10.45
N THR A 63 14.44 -16.67 11.07
CA THR A 63 14.68 -16.42 12.48
C THR A 63 15.50 -15.14 12.66
N PHE A 64 15.11 -14.29 13.59
CA PHE A 64 15.91 -13.17 14.06
C PHE A 64 16.65 -13.59 15.34
N ALA A 65 17.96 -13.35 15.41
CA ALA A 65 18.76 -13.55 16.61
C ALA A 65 19.53 -12.26 16.93
N CYS A 66 19.27 -11.68 18.10
CA CYS A 66 19.90 -10.47 18.57
C CYS A 66 21.24 -10.79 19.24
N GLN A 67 22.32 -10.21 18.71
CA GLN A 67 23.66 -10.34 19.31
C GLN A 67 23.91 -9.40 20.49
N SER A 68 22.98 -8.48 20.77
CA SER A 68 23.12 -7.49 21.84
C SER A 68 22.37 -7.88 23.12
N CYS A 69 21.13 -8.38 23.02
CA CYS A 69 20.32 -8.73 24.19
C CYS A 69 19.86 -10.20 24.24
N GLY A 70 20.28 -11.03 23.28
CA GLY A 70 19.94 -12.46 23.25
C GLY A 70 18.52 -12.79 22.79
N LEU A 71 17.67 -11.80 22.48
CA LEU A 71 16.34 -12.05 21.91
C LEU A 71 16.45 -12.86 20.61
N ALA A 72 15.75 -13.99 20.56
CA ALA A 72 15.66 -14.85 19.38
C ALA A 72 14.22 -15.28 19.12
N GLY A 73 13.82 -15.36 17.85
CA GLY A 73 12.47 -15.76 17.47
C GLY A 73 12.17 -15.56 15.99
N ASP A 74 10.90 -15.70 15.60
CA ASP A 74 10.46 -15.46 14.23
C ASP A 74 10.72 -14.00 13.80
N ARG A 75 11.32 -13.82 12.62
CA ARG A 75 11.69 -12.51 12.09
C ARG A 75 10.48 -11.64 11.79
N ASP A 76 9.40 -12.23 11.29
CA ASP A 76 8.20 -11.50 10.90
C ASP A 76 7.42 -11.07 12.16
N ALA A 77 7.43 -11.89 13.22
CA ALA A 77 6.92 -11.53 14.55
C ALA A 77 7.72 -10.36 15.18
N ASN A 78 9.06 -10.42 15.14
CA ASN A 78 9.91 -9.30 15.57
C ASN A 78 9.61 -8.01 14.77
N ALA A 79 9.43 -8.13 13.45
CA ALA A 79 9.08 -7.00 12.60
C ALA A 79 7.71 -6.39 12.96
N ALA A 80 6.71 -7.22 13.29
CA ALA A 80 5.41 -6.76 13.72
C ALA A 80 5.48 -5.96 15.04
N VAL A 81 6.28 -6.43 16.01
CA VAL A 81 6.52 -5.68 17.26
C VAL A 81 7.18 -4.34 16.97
N ASN A 82 8.18 -4.29 16.09
CA ASN A 82 8.82 -3.03 15.70
C ASN A 82 7.86 -2.04 15.00
N LEU A 83 6.90 -2.54 14.21
CA LEU A 83 5.86 -1.70 13.60
C LEU A 83 4.86 -1.20 14.64
N ARG A 84 4.49 -2.03 15.62
CA ARG A 84 3.66 -1.60 16.75
C ARG A 84 4.34 -0.51 17.56
N ASN A 85 5.62 -0.69 17.92
CA ASN A 85 6.38 0.28 18.72
C ASN A 85 6.50 1.63 18.01
N LEU A 86 6.71 1.62 16.68
CA LEU A 86 6.71 2.84 15.86
C LEU A 86 5.43 3.68 16.02
N VAL A 87 4.28 3.04 16.23
CA VAL A 87 2.98 3.71 16.38
C VAL A 87 2.68 4.05 17.84
N ALA A 88 3.11 3.22 18.80
CA ALA A 88 2.90 3.47 20.23
C ALA A 88 3.55 4.79 20.70
N ASP A 89 4.68 5.17 20.10
CA ASP A 89 5.32 6.48 20.34
C ASP A 89 4.49 7.67 19.80
N SER A 90 3.42 7.41 19.04
CA SER A 90 2.63 8.41 18.29
C SER A 90 1.23 8.69 18.85
N GLY A 91 0.78 8.05 19.93
CA GLY A 91 -0.50 8.38 20.59
C GLY A 91 -1.18 7.26 21.39
N SER A 92 -2.19 7.63 22.18
CA SER A 92 -3.03 6.72 22.97
C SER A 92 -3.70 5.67 22.08
N GLU A 93 -3.68 4.40 22.51
CA GLU A 93 -4.37 3.29 21.84
C GLU A 93 -5.82 3.69 21.54
N THR A 94 -6.17 3.76 20.26
CA THR A 94 -7.57 3.82 19.86
C THR A 94 -8.13 2.42 20.03
N VAL A 95 -9.14 2.26 20.89
CA VAL A 95 -9.87 1.00 21.14
C VAL A 95 -10.57 0.59 19.85
N ASN A 96 -9.83 -0.02 18.93
CA ASN A 96 -10.34 -0.52 17.65
C ASN A 96 -10.69 -2.01 17.72
N ALA A 97 -10.63 -2.61 18.91
CA ALA A 97 -11.04 -3.99 19.15
C ALA A 97 -12.49 -4.05 19.64
N ARG A 98 -13.39 -4.38 18.70
CA ARG A 98 -14.73 -4.98 18.90
C ARG A 98 -15.54 -4.50 20.12
N GLY A 99 -16.41 -3.53 19.87
CA GLY A 99 -17.55 -3.18 20.72
C GLY A 99 -18.61 -2.45 19.91
N ALA A 100 -19.07 -3.05 18.80
CA ALA A 100 -20.02 -2.41 17.89
C ALA A 100 -21.44 -2.99 18.07
N ASP A 101 -22.02 -2.85 19.26
CA ASP A 101 -23.49 -2.84 19.39
C ASP A 101 -24.09 -1.52 18.87
N ARG A 102 -23.24 -0.53 18.59
CA ARG A 102 -23.63 0.71 17.92
C ARG A 102 -23.21 0.65 16.45
N LYS A 103 -24.21 0.61 15.57
CA LYS A 103 -24.05 0.99 14.15
C LYS A 103 -23.41 2.37 14.10
N THR A 104 -22.17 2.47 13.64
CA THR A 104 -21.57 3.74 13.26
C THR A 104 -22.48 4.36 12.19
N ARG A 105 -23.00 5.57 12.44
CA ARG A 105 -23.73 6.31 11.40
C ARG A 105 -22.74 6.58 10.28
N VAL A 106 -23.05 6.06 9.09
CA VAL A 106 -22.25 6.28 7.88
C VAL A 106 -22.19 7.78 7.63
N SER A 107 -21.02 8.37 7.79
CA SER A 107 -20.75 9.74 7.40
C SER A 107 -20.10 9.69 6.01
N GLY A 108 -20.92 9.55 4.98
CA GLY A 108 -20.46 9.47 3.60
C GLY A 108 -21.56 9.05 2.62
N PRO A 109 -21.40 9.34 1.32
CA PRO A 109 -22.35 8.91 0.31
C PRO A 109 -22.44 7.38 0.28
N VAL A 110 -23.66 6.86 0.39
CA VAL A 110 -23.96 5.43 0.25
C VAL A 110 -23.77 5.04 -1.21
N ALA A 111 -22.98 4.00 -1.48
CA ALA A 111 -22.84 3.47 -2.83
C ALA A 111 -24.19 2.92 -3.31
N VAL A 112 -24.81 3.62 -4.26
CA VAL A 112 -26.03 3.16 -4.93
C VAL A 112 -25.65 2.11 -5.96
N LYS A 113 -26.35 0.97 -5.96
CA LYS A 113 -26.23 -0.09 -6.97
C LYS A 113 -26.37 0.55 -8.36
N ARG A 114 -25.31 0.48 -9.17
CA ARG A 114 -25.38 0.86 -10.59
C ARG A 114 -26.01 -0.31 -11.35
N GLU A 115 -27.20 -0.08 -11.89
CA GLU A 115 -27.82 -1.06 -12.77
C GLU A 115 -27.09 -1.06 -14.12
N PRO A 116 -26.88 -2.23 -14.76
CA PRO A 116 -26.32 -2.27 -16.09
C PRO A 116 -27.28 -1.55 -17.05
N GLY A 117 -26.79 -0.51 -17.72
CA GLY A 117 -27.56 0.18 -18.75
C GLY A 117 -27.88 -0.78 -19.89
N THR A 118 -29.15 -0.88 -20.28
CA THR A 118 -29.56 -1.58 -21.49
C THR A 118 -29.07 -0.78 -22.70
N ALA A 119 -27.92 -1.17 -23.26
CA ALA A 119 -27.48 -0.62 -24.53
C ALA A 119 -28.33 -1.23 -25.66
N THR A 120 -29.07 -0.40 -26.39
CA THR A 120 -29.69 -0.80 -27.66
C THR A 120 -28.61 -0.89 -28.73
N ALA A 121 -28.56 -2.03 -29.43
CA ALA A 121 -27.66 -2.26 -30.55
C ALA A 121 -27.97 -1.28 -31.70
N GLY A 122 -26.98 -0.50 -32.14
CA GLY A 122 -27.13 0.34 -33.34
C GLY A 122 -26.24 1.57 -33.45
N GLN A 123 -25.48 1.96 -32.43
CA GLN A 123 -24.63 3.17 -32.50
C GLN A 123 -23.15 2.83 -32.60
N THR A 124 -22.73 2.24 -33.72
CA THR A 124 -21.32 2.25 -34.14
C THR A 124 -21.13 3.47 -35.04
N GLY A 125 -20.75 4.60 -34.47
CA GLY A 125 -20.34 5.77 -35.25
C GLY A 125 -18.99 5.49 -35.90
N THR A 126 -18.93 5.48 -37.22
CA THR A 126 -17.68 5.45 -37.99
C THR A 126 -16.89 6.72 -37.67
N ALA A 127 -15.65 6.58 -37.18
CA ALA A 127 -14.77 7.71 -36.96
C ALA A 127 -14.41 8.37 -38.31
N ALA A 128 -14.54 9.70 -38.40
CA ALA A 128 -14.09 10.47 -39.54
C ALA A 128 -12.55 10.46 -39.64
N PRO A 129 -11.96 10.40 -40.84
CA PRO A 129 -10.51 10.41 -41.00
C PRO A 129 -9.91 11.77 -40.59
N GLN A 130 -8.74 11.73 -39.95
CA GLN A 130 -8.00 12.91 -39.50
C GLN A 130 -7.38 13.65 -40.70
N GLU A 131 -7.65 14.96 -40.81
CA GLU A 131 -7.03 15.82 -41.82
C GLU A 131 -5.51 15.98 -41.59
N ALA A 132 -4.78 16.00 -42.71
CA ALA A 132 -3.34 16.00 -42.79
C ALA A 132 -2.70 17.30 -42.25
N ALA A 133 -1.60 17.14 -41.52
CA ALA A 133 -0.80 18.22 -40.96
C ALA A 133 -0.27 19.18 -42.04
N ALA A 134 -0.66 20.45 -41.95
CA ALA A 134 -0.12 21.55 -42.73
C ALA A 134 1.36 21.78 -42.37
N ARG A 135 2.25 21.63 -43.37
CA ARG A 135 3.68 21.97 -43.27
C ARG A 135 3.84 23.49 -43.30
N GLN A 136 4.23 24.09 -42.19
CA GLN A 136 4.73 25.47 -42.15
C GLN A 136 6.04 25.55 -42.94
N ARG A 137 6.07 26.47 -43.92
CA ARG A 137 7.27 26.84 -44.69
C ARG A 137 8.18 27.67 -43.78
N LEU A 138 9.36 27.15 -43.46
CA LEU A 138 10.46 27.94 -42.90
C LEU A 138 11.11 28.73 -44.04
N THR A 139 10.88 30.04 -44.07
CA THR A 139 11.68 30.99 -44.84
C THR A 139 13.02 31.18 -44.15
N HIS A 140 14.10 30.65 -44.73
CA HIS A 140 15.47 31.06 -44.41
C HIS A 140 15.77 32.38 -45.11
N ALA A 141 16.29 33.35 -44.34
CA ALA A 141 16.94 34.54 -44.84
C ALA A 141 18.46 34.39 -44.65
N LEU A 142 19.18 34.89 -45.66
CA LEU A 142 20.63 34.95 -45.91
C LEU A 142 21.24 33.71 -46.57
#